data_AF-A0A178AE33-F1
#
_entry.id   AF-A0A178AE33-F1
#
_cell.length_a   1.000
_cell.length_b   1.000
_cell.length_c   1.000
_cell.angle_alpha   90.00
_cell.angle_beta   90.00
_cell.angle_gamma   90.00
#
_symmetry.space_group_name_H-M   'P 1'
#
loop_
_entity.id
_entity.type
_entity.pdbx_description
1 polymer ?
#
loop_
_entity_poly.entity_id
_entity_poly.type
_entity_poly.pdbx_seq_one_letter_code
_entity_poly.pdbx_strand_id
1 'polypeptide(L)'
;MNNVIQPGLERIAQLLKGTTEFPWKAIHVAGTNGKGSICHYASTLLKRRTIRAGKFSTPHLVNRWDSIMINNAPVEEAKFKRVEDHFIQLNQANDIGASPFEIMTATAFTMFTDAKVKVGIVEVGMGGTLDATNILNNQAISVISKIARDHESFLGNTLTEIAKHKAGILRPNVPYIVNPENEANIQAVIDDYAKEIGAGPRLYGDTPKLRKHLYSLEDWQSFARPLRPFQRDNAVLAIVAVKEVMKDLGGITEELIGDELGKKRFSNFPGRLQEISVTPVFGCANNAGRSIIVDGAHNEDAAIELKGFVERKGRKKLDRRNRPPAGGWPVTWVLAMTEGKDAEAYLKHLLQPGDKVITTSFGPVDGMPWVNSMDPQALFDIAQKVQPDITGLAIPDRSALRALCAAKFLTKDHNPIVMTGSLYLMGDLHRELEGKFDRGFWHRILYADEREKMMIMLDEEKERINRFLHMQDPNQVEVKLQPGDILSSDRRKQHLQAEIQALEQELSLLKIENQKAAGQKPTIPERDDSGAPVDPAYADPEFKGRFKDIRAREKRLRDEALTYGAEGEEMLRNKGPRIRMHWGEKDDGEEADAPKEAIVGRAPKIRMHFGDQRKDDQRDFRRPSFLAEKKFGA
;
A
#
# COMPACT_ATOMS: atom_id res chain seq x y z
N MET A 1 11.77 33.21 6.82
CA MET A 1 13.13 33.03 6.28
C MET A 1 13.04 31.96 5.20
N ASN A 2 13.65 32.15 4.03
CA ASN A 2 13.58 31.15 2.97
C ASN A 2 14.52 29.98 3.30
N ASN A 3 13.97 28.82 3.67
CA ASN A 3 14.73 27.59 3.89
C ASN A 3 15.19 26.99 2.55
N VAL A 4 16.13 27.66 1.89
CA VAL A 4 16.82 27.13 0.71
C VAL A 4 17.82 26.08 1.18
N ILE A 5 17.72 24.86 0.66
CA ILE A 5 18.71 23.80 0.91
C ILE A 5 20.05 24.27 0.35
N GLN A 6 21.00 24.60 1.23
CA GLN A 6 22.38 24.90 0.86
C GLN A 6 23.20 23.61 0.88
N PRO A 7 23.76 23.15 -0.26
CA PRO A 7 24.62 21.97 -0.29
C PRO A 7 25.98 22.24 0.38
N GLY A 8 26.53 21.24 1.08
CA GLY A 8 27.81 21.32 1.80
C GLY A 8 28.03 20.10 2.70
N LEU A 9 29.27 19.86 3.13
CA LEU A 9 29.62 18.75 4.05
C LEU A 9 30.08 19.25 5.42
N GLU A 10 30.29 20.55 5.57
CA GLU A 10 30.88 21.20 6.74
C GLU A 10 29.98 21.08 7.97
N ARG A 11 28.66 21.26 7.81
CA ARG A 11 27.69 21.21 8.91
C ARG A 11 27.45 19.79 9.40
N ILE A 12 27.31 18.82 8.49
CA ILE A 12 27.21 17.40 8.86
C ILE A 12 28.50 16.90 9.53
N ALA A 13 29.67 17.36 9.08
CA ALA A 13 30.94 17.11 9.75
C ALA A 13 30.99 17.72 11.16
N GLN A 14 30.44 18.92 11.37
CA GLN A 14 30.34 19.55 12.69
C GLN A 14 29.39 18.78 13.64
N LEU A 15 28.22 18.34 13.17
CA LEU A 15 27.30 17.50 13.96
C LEU A 15 27.96 16.20 14.42
N LEU A 16 28.73 15.56 13.53
CA LEU A 16 29.35 14.25 13.77
C LEU A 16 30.72 14.33 14.48
N LYS A 17 31.27 15.53 14.67
CA LYS A 17 32.60 15.76 15.26
C LYS A 17 32.65 15.33 16.72
N GLY A 18 33.33 14.20 16.97
CA GLY A 18 33.50 13.66 18.32
C GLY A 18 32.25 12.99 18.90
N THR A 19 31.17 12.86 18.12
CA THR A 19 29.90 12.26 18.55
C THR A 19 29.66 10.87 17.97
N THR A 20 30.19 10.54 16.78
CA THR A 20 30.02 9.20 16.18
C THR A 20 31.17 8.86 15.21
N GLU A 21 31.76 7.68 15.40
CA GLU A 21 32.61 7.01 14.41
C GLU A 21 31.78 6.06 13.53
N PHE A 22 32.25 5.76 12.31
CA PHE A 22 31.60 4.83 11.36
C PHE A 22 32.42 3.55 11.15
N PRO A 23 32.52 2.65 12.15
CA PRO A 23 33.32 1.42 12.05
C PRO A 23 32.71 0.35 11.12
N TRP A 24 31.54 0.64 10.52
CA TRP A 24 30.82 -0.21 9.58
C TRP A 24 31.15 0.15 8.14
N LYS A 25 31.14 -0.85 7.25
CA LYS A 25 31.37 -0.65 5.81
C LYS A 25 30.11 -0.16 5.11
N ALA A 26 30.24 0.76 4.17
CA ALA A 26 29.10 1.31 3.43
C ALA A 26 28.94 0.70 2.02
N ILE A 27 27.72 0.28 1.68
CA ILE A 27 27.20 0.26 0.31
C ILE A 27 26.51 1.61 0.09
N HIS A 28 27.10 2.48 -0.72
CA HIS A 28 26.59 3.85 -0.92
C HIS A 28 25.92 3.96 -2.29
N VAL A 29 24.64 4.38 -2.34
CA VAL A 29 23.80 4.28 -3.54
C VAL A 29 23.27 5.66 -3.98
N ALA A 30 23.81 6.16 -5.09
CA ALA A 30 23.34 7.36 -5.78
C ALA A 30 22.56 7.01 -7.06
N GLY A 31 21.94 8.02 -7.67
CA GLY A 31 21.15 7.86 -8.89
C GLY A 31 19.88 8.71 -8.88
N THR A 32 19.09 8.63 -9.95
CA THR A 32 17.75 9.23 -9.98
C THR A 32 16.73 8.18 -9.56
N ASN A 33 16.51 7.17 -10.42
CA ASN A 33 15.52 6.12 -10.22
C ASN A 33 16.18 4.78 -9.79
N GLY A 34 15.51 4.02 -8.92
CA GLY A 34 15.93 2.67 -8.49
C GLY A 34 16.76 2.57 -7.21
N LYS A 35 17.29 3.68 -6.67
CA LYS A 35 18.11 3.74 -5.44
C LYS A 35 17.53 2.89 -4.28
N GLY A 36 16.38 3.27 -3.73
CA GLY A 36 15.72 2.53 -2.65
C GLY A 36 15.43 1.05 -2.96
N SER A 37 15.16 0.68 -4.22
CA SER A 37 15.01 -0.72 -4.63
C SER A 37 16.32 -1.50 -4.52
N ILE A 38 17.44 -0.94 -5.01
CA ILE A 38 18.80 -1.48 -4.82
C ILE A 38 19.08 -1.64 -3.32
N CYS A 39 18.80 -0.60 -2.51
CA CYS A 39 19.04 -0.64 -1.07
C CYS A 39 18.24 -1.75 -0.37
N HIS A 40 16.99 -1.99 -0.76
CA HIS A 40 16.14 -3.05 -0.22
C HIS A 40 16.57 -4.46 -0.65
N TYR A 41 16.98 -4.64 -1.91
CA TYR A 41 17.56 -5.91 -2.37
C TYR A 41 18.85 -6.21 -1.60
N ALA A 42 19.73 -5.21 -1.44
CA ALA A 42 20.99 -5.34 -0.72
C ALA A 42 20.76 -5.65 0.77
N SER A 43 19.87 -4.91 1.45
CA SER A 43 19.58 -5.12 2.87
C SER A 43 18.95 -6.49 3.15
N THR A 44 18.15 -7.01 2.22
CA THR A 44 17.54 -8.34 2.36
C THR A 44 18.53 -9.48 2.10
N LEU A 45 19.45 -9.33 1.13
CA LEU A 45 20.56 -10.27 0.90
C LEU A 45 21.54 -10.36 2.08
N LEU A 46 21.64 -9.29 2.88
CA LEU A 46 22.43 -9.28 4.12
C LEU A 46 21.64 -9.78 5.34
N LYS A 47 20.33 -9.47 5.46
CA LYS A 47 19.50 -9.81 6.64
C LYS A 47 19.56 -11.28 7.07
N ARG A 48 19.64 -12.23 6.14
CA ARG A 48 19.64 -13.66 6.49
C ARG A 48 21.04 -14.22 6.76
N ARG A 49 22.07 -13.38 6.69
CA ARG A 49 23.40 -13.65 7.24
C ARG A 49 23.40 -13.22 8.70
N THR A 50 24.27 -13.78 9.53
CA THR A 50 24.47 -13.34 10.93
C THR A 50 25.15 -11.96 11.05
N ILE A 51 25.19 -11.21 9.94
CA ILE A 51 25.77 -9.87 9.81
C ILE A 51 24.67 -8.86 10.08
N ARG A 52 24.88 -8.01 11.08
CA ARG A 52 23.96 -6.93 11.39
C ARG A 52 24.09 -5.83 10.34
N ALA A 53 23.03 -5.63 9.57
CA ALA A 53 22.98 -4.65 8.49
C ALA A 53 22.07 -3.47 8.86
N GLY A 54 22.54 -2.25 8.62
CA GLY A 54 21.75 -1.03 8.67
C GLY A 54 21.31 -0.64 7.25
N LYS A 55 20.11 -0.08 7.08
CA LYS A 55 19.65 0.49 5.82
C LYS A 55 19.03 1.86 6.07
N PHE A 56 19.58 2.90 5.45
CA PHE A 56 19.07 4.27 5.45
C PHE A 56 18.54 4.58 4.05
N SER A 57 17.25 4.90 3.95
CA SER A 57 16.54 5.16 2.69
C SER A 57 15.69 6.40 2.80
N THR A 58 15.67 7.25 1.76
CA THR A 58 14.92 8.51 1.77
C THR A 58 14.14 8.78 0.47
N PRO A 59 12.98 9.48 0.53
CA PRO A 59 12.28 9.90 1.75
C PRO A 59 11.75 8.70 2.56
N HIS A 60 11.34 8.94 3.81
CA HIS A 60 10.57 7.97 4.58
C HIS A 60 9.21 7.72 3.89
N LEU A 61 8.55 6.60 4.18
CA LEU A 61 7.26 6.30 3.57
C LEU A 61 6.09 6.62 4.51
N VAL A 62 6.01 5.91 5.62
CA VAL A 62 4.91 5.95 6.59
C VAL A 62 5.29 6.82 7.78
N ASN A 63 6.49 6.63 8.33
CA ASN A 63 6.96 7.30 9.54
C ASN A 63 8.46 7.61 9.44
N ARG A 64 8.93 8.73 10.01
CA ARG A 64 10.35 9.14 9.89
C ARG A 64 11.35 8.06 10.30
N TRP A 65 11.05 7.27 11.33
CA TRP A 65 11.88 6.16 11.78
C TRP A 65 11.90 4.94 10.84
N ASP A 66 10.99 4.83 9.86
CA ASP A 66 11.05 3.77 8.83
C ASP A 66 12.17 3.98 7.79
N SER A 67 12.69 5.20 7.69
CA SER A 67 13.86 5.53 6.87
C SER A 67 15.11 4.77 7.34
N ILE A 68 15.19 4.45 8.64
CA ILE A 68 16.32 3.76 9.28
C ILE A 68 15.86 2.36 9.69
N MET A 69 16.46 1.33 9.11
CA MET A 69 16.18 -0.06 9.43
C MET A 69 17.42 -0.80 9.90
N ILE A 70 17.28 -1.63 10.93
CA ILE A 70 18.30 -2.61 11.35
C ILE A 70 17.76 -4.00 11.03
N ASN A 71 18.50 -4.79 10.24
CA ASN A 71 18.08 -6.12 9.76
C ASN A 71 16.66 -6.12 9.15
N ASN A 72 16.33 -5.13 8.32
CA ASN A 72 14.99 -4.84 7.77
C ASN A 72 13.85 -4.84 8.81
N ALA A 73 14.10 -4.31 10.00
CA ALA A 73 13.06 -3.83 10.91
C ALA A 73 13.28 -2.31 11.10
N PRO A 74 12.24 -1.46 11.02
CA PRO A 74 12.34 -0.06 11.45
C PRO A 74 12.91 0.05 12.86
N VAL A 75 13.65 1.11 13.13
CA VAL A 75 14.09 1.41 14.50
C VAL A 75 12.91 1.84 15.38
N GLU A 76 13.04 1.63 16.69
CA GLU A 76 12.03 2.06 17.66
C GLU A 76 11.93 3.60 17.68
N GLU A 77 10.71 4.12 17.58
CA GLU A 77 10.40 5.56 17.59
C GLU A 77 11.06 6.30 18.75
N ALA A 78 10.97 5.77 19.98
CA ALA A 78 11.55 6.39 21.17
C ALA A 78 13.09 6.48 21.11
N LYS A 79 13.75 5.48 20.51
CA LYS A 79 15.21 5.52 20.29
C LYS A 79 15.58 6.49 19.18
N PHE A 80 14.79 6.54 18.11
CA PHE A 80 14.96 7.48 17.00
C PHE A 80 14.85 8.92 17.50
N LYS A 81 13.72 9.29 18.15
CA LYS A 81 13.48 10.64 18.66
C LYS A 81 14.59 11.08 19.61
N ARG A 82 14.99 10.25 20.58
CA ARG A 82 16.08 10.56 21.52
C ARG A 82 17.42 10.88 20.83
N VAL A 83 17.77 10.18 19.75
CA VAL A 83 19.01 10.45 18.99
C VAL A 83 18.84 11.68 18.10
N GLU A 84 17.66 11.88 17.51
CA GLU A 84 17.37 13.07 16.71
C GLU A 84 17.38 14.34 17.57
N ASP A 85 16.69 14.34 18.71
CA ASP A 85 16.60 15.45 19.66
C ASP A 85 17.99 15.90 20.13
N HIS A 86 18.93 14.95 20.31
CA HIS A 86 20.32 15.26 20.61
C HIS A 86 20.98 16.09 19.49
N PHE A 87 20.80 15.70 18.22
CA PHE A 87 21.35 16.46 17.08
C PHE A 87 20.61 17.79 16.83
N ILE A 88 19.30 17.87 17.11
CA ILE A 88 18.55 19.13 17.07
C ILE A 88 19.10 20.10 18.13
N GLN A 89 19.29 19.65 19.37
CA GLN A 89 19.87 20.46 20.45
C GLN A 89 21.32 20.85 20.15
N LEU A 90 22.13 19.94 19.61
CA LEU A 90 23.52 20.22 19.22
C LEU A 90 23.60 21.27 18.09
N ASN A 91 22.71 21.17 17.09
CA ASN A 91 22.59 22.14 16.00
C ASN A 91 22.24 23.55 16.51
N GLN A 92 21.29 23.64 17.45
CA GLN A 92 20.87 24.90 18.07
C GLN A 92 21.94 25.48 19.00
N ALA A 93 22.54 24.67 19.87
CA ALA A 93 23.51 25.12 20.87
C ALA A 93 24.83 25.64 20.28
N ASN A 94 25.19 25.21 19.07
CA ASN A 94 26.42 25.59 18.38
C ASN A 94 26.18 26.43 17.11
N ASP A 95 24.93 26.85 16.84
CA ASP A 95 24.52 27.63 15.66
C ASP A 95 25.04 27.05 14.32
N ILE A 96 24.98 25.71 14.17
CA ILE A 96 25.55 25.01 13.01
C ILE A 96 24.73 25.28 11.73
N GLY A 97 23.44 25.59 11.87
CA GLY A 97 22.53 25.84 10.74
C GLY A 97 22.27 24.60 9.88
N ALA A 98 22.41 23.39 10.44
CA ALA A 98 22.20 22.14 9.73
C ALA A 98 20.73 21.94 9.34
N SER A 99 20.53 21.43 8.13
CA SER A 99 19.23 21.06 7.56
C SER A 99 18.66 19.79 8.21
N PRO A 100 17.33 19.55 8.12
CA PRO A 100 16.72 18.33 8.62
C PRO A 100 17.27 17.04 7.99
N PHE A 101 17.80 17.10 6.76
CA PHE A 101 18.42 15.93 6.11
C PHE A 101 19.82 15.63 6.68
N GLU A 102 20.60 16.65 7.04
CA GLU A 102 21.88 16.47 7.74
C GLU A 102 21.63 15.89 9.15
N ILE A 103 20.66 16.43 9.90
CA ILE A 103 20.24 15.90 11.21
C ILE A 103 19.77 14.44 11.10
N MET A 104 18.96 14.11 10.08
CA MET A 104 18.50 12.74 9.82
C MET A 104 19.67 11.81 9.48
N THR A 105 20.64 12.27 8.69
CA THR A 105 21.83 11.49 8.32
C THR A 105 22.70 11.19 9.53
N ALA A 106 22.94 12.20 10.39
CA ALA A 106 23.66 12.02 11.64
C ALA A 106 22.95 11.00 12.55
N THR A 107 21.63 11.15 12.72
CA THR A 107 20.76 10.23 13.46
C THR A 107 20.89 8.80 12.94
N ALA A 108 20.78 8.58 11.63
CA ALA A 108 20.92 7.27 11.01
C ALA A 108 22.28 6.62 11.27
N PHE A 109 23.37 7.39 11.16
CA PHE A 109 24.73 6.88 11.32
C PHE A 109 25.06 6.55 12.78
N THR A 110 24.63 7.39 13.74
CA THR A 110 24.71 7.08 15.17
C THR A 110 23.92 5.82 15.52
N MET A 111 22.68 5.68 15.00
CA MET A 111 21.87 4.48 15.24
C MET A 111 22.51 3.21 14.64
N PHE A 112 23.23 3.29 13.53
CA PHE A 112 24.00 2.15 13.00
C PHE A 112 25.17 1.77 13.91
N THR A 113 25.91 2.76 14.42
CA THR A 113 27.04 2.55 15.33
C THR A 113 26.57 2.01 16.69
N ASP A 114 25.54 2.58 17.30
CA ASP A 114 24.86 2.07 18.52
C ASP A 114 24.38 0.63 18.35
N ALA A 115 23.72 0.35 17.22
CA ALA A 115 23.27 -0.99 16.89
C ALA A 115 24.42 -1.96 16.61
N LYS A 116 25.68 -1.52 16.51
CA LYS A 116 26.85 -2.33 16.11
C LYS A 116 26.64 -3.00 14.75
N VAL A 117 26.11 -2.23 13.79
CA VAL A 117 26.05 -2.60 12.38
C VAL A 117 27.45 -2.95 11.86
N LYS A 118 27.52 -3.87 10.90
CA LYS A 118 28.75 -4.22 10.16
C LYS A 118 28.73 -3.69 8.74
N VAL A 119 27.55 -3.65 8.12
CA VAL A 119 27.34 -3.06 6.79
C VAL A 119 26.17 -2.08 6.83
N GLY A 120 26.42 -0.81 6.53
CA GLY A 120 25.39 0.18 6.28
C GLY A 120 25.08 0.24 4.78
N ILE A 121 23.81 0.17 4.41
CA ILE A 121 23.31 0.45 3.06
C ILE A 121 22.71 1.85 3.09
N VAL A 122 23.30 2.78 2.35
CA VAL A 122 22.99 4.20 2.45
C VAL A 122 22.53 4.73 1.09
N GLU A 123 21.27 5.18 1.03
CA GLU A 123 20.71 5.90 -0.10
C GLU A 123 21.03 7.39 0.00
N VAL A 124 21.60 7.95 -1.05
CA VAL A 124 21.77 9.40 -1.24
C VAL A 124 20.41 10.07 -1.34
N GLY A 125 20.21 11.18 -0.62
CA GLY A 125 18.97 11.95 -0.68
C GLY A 125 18.84 12.72 -1.99
N MET A 126 19.75 13.65 -2.26
CA MET A 126 19.75 14.47 -3.47
C MET A 126 21.17 14.64 -4.04
N GLY A 127 21.31 14.41 -5.36
CA GLY A 127 22.59 14.57 -6.03
C GLY A 127 23.59 13.48 -5.65
N GLY A 128 24.58 13.80 -4.80
CA GLY A 128 25.71 12.94 -4.45
C GLY A 128 26.89 13.72 -3.85
N THR A 129 27.61 14.52 -4.64
CA THR A 129 28.83 15.25 -4.24
C THR A 129 28.70 16.00 -2.91
N LEU A 130 27.62 16.78 -2.75
CA LEU A 130 27.35 17.61 -1.57
C LEU A 130 26.14 17.11 -0.77
N ASP A 131 25.78 15.83 -0.92
CA ASP A 131 24.76 15.18 -0.10
C ASP A 131 25.33 14.85 1.28
N ALA A 132 24.56 15.02 2.36
CA ALA A 132 25.04 14.77 3.72
C ALA A 132 25.56 13.33 3.94
N THR A 133 25.03 12.34 3.21
CA THR A 133 25.52 10.95 3.25
C THR A 133 26.94 10.80 2.68
N ASN A 134 27.41 11.76 1.90
CA ASN A 134 28.76 11.79 1.34
C ASN A 134 29.85 12.13 2.38
N ILE A 135 29.50 12.33 3.65
CA ILE A 135 30.48 12.34 4.76
C ILE A 135 31.13 10.95 5.00
N LEU A 136 30.60 9.89 4.37
CA LEU A 136 31.14 8.54 4.46
C LEU A 136 32.59 8.44 3.94
N ASN A 137 33.42 7.78 4.75
CA ASN A 137 34.83 7.48 4.48
C ASN A 137 35.14 5.97 4.42
N ASN A 138 34.29 5.11 4.97
CA ASN A 138 34.45 3.65 5.02
C ASN A 138 33.57 2.93 3.96
N GLN A 139 33.58 3.43 2.72
CA GLN A 139 32.81 2.83 1.62
C GLN A 139 33.49 1.55 1.11
N ALA A 140 32.73 0.46 1.05
CA ALA A 140 33.17 -0.78 0.40
C ALA A 140 32.85 -0.79 -1.09
N ILE A 141 31.75 -0.14 -1.50
CA ILE A 141 31.38 0.04 -2.90
C ILE A 141 30.48 1.27 -3.08
N SER A 142 30.64 1.96 -4.22
CA SER A 142 29.72 3.00 -4.69
C SER A 142 28.83 2.49 -5.82
N VAL A 143 27.53 2.73 -5.76
CA VAL A 143 26.53 2.27 -6.74
C VAL A 143 25.85 3.48 -7.37
N ILE A 144 25.90 3.58 -8.71
CA ILE A 144 25.14 4.58 -9.47
C ILE A 144 24.00 3.86 -10.19
N SER A 145 22.75 4.15 -9.79
CA SER A 145 21.55 3.60 -10.44
C SER A 145 21.23 4.29 -11.77
N LYS A 146 19.99 4.16 -12.28
CA LYS A 146 19.56 4.86 -13.50
C LYS A 146 19.58 6.38 -13.28
N ILE A 147 20.30 7.08 -14.14
CA ILE A 147 20.28 8.53 -14.28
C ILE A 147 19.11 8.92 -15.18
N ALA A 148 18.41 9.95 -14.76
CA ALA A 148 17.19 10.51 -15.33
C ALA A 148 17.10 11.98 -14.90
N ARG A 149 16.33 12.79 -15.62
CA ARG A 149 16.07 14.20 -15.25
C ARG A 149 15.24 14.24 -13.96
N ASP A 150 15.83 14.83 -12.92
CA ASP A 150 15.13 15.16 -11.68
C ASP A 150 15.95 16.18 -10.88
N HIS A 151 15.29 17.02 -10.08
CA HIS A 151 15.91 18.07 -9.27
C HIS A 151 16.82 19.03 -10.07
N GLU A 152 16.44 19.37 -11.30
CA GLU A 152 17.25 20.18 -12.23
C GLU A 152 17.66 21.55 -11.63
N SER A 153 16.82 22.15 -10.79
CA SER A 153 17.12 23.39 -10.04
C SER A 153 18.32 23.31 -9.07
N PHE A 154 18.73 22.09 -8.68
CA PHE A 154 19.88 21.86 -7.81
C PHE A 154 21.04 21.12 -8.52
N LEU A 155 20.73 20.29 -9.52
CA LEU A 155 21.68 19.36 -10.14
C LEU A 155 22.12 19.74 -11.56
N GLY A 156 21.59 20.83 -12.12
CA GLY A 156 21.81 21.24 -13.51
C GLY A 156 20.72 20.75 -14.45
N ASN A 157 20.67 21.35 -15.65
CA ASN A 157 19.62 21.13 -16.63
C ASN A 157 19.95 20.03 -17.66
N THR A 158 21.09 19.35 -17.49
CA THR A 158 21.56 18.28 -18.38
C THR A 158 21.81 16.98 -17.61
N LEU A 159 21.55 15.85 -18.27
CA LEU A 159 21.88 14.53 -17.72
C LEU A 159 23.37 14.40 -17.37
N THR A 160 24.26 15.11 -18.07
CA THR A 160 25.70 15.17 -17.80
C THR A 160 26.03 15.82 -16.45
N GLU A 161 25.43 16.97 -16.13
CA GLU A 161 25.62 17.64 -14.83
C GLU A 161 25.06 16.78 -13.69
N ILE A 162 23.84 16.25 -13.88
CA ILE A 162 23.18 15.33 -12.96
C ILE A 162 24.06 14.09 -12.71
N ALA A 163 24.69 13.54 -13.75
CA ALA A 163 25.60 12.41 -13.66
C ALA A 163 26.89 12.74 -12.91
N LYS A 164 27.54 13.87 -13.20
CA LYS A 164 28.72 14.34 -12.44
C LYS A 164 28.42 14.50 -10.95
N HIS A 165 27.30 15.16 -10.62
CA HIS A 165 26.92 15.37 -9.22
C HIS A 165 26.59 14.04 -8.50
N LYS A 166 26.13 13.01 -9.22
CA LYS A 166 25.91 11.67 -8.67
C LYS A 166 27.22 10.86 -8.58
N ALA A 167 28.15 11.05 -9.51
CA ALA A 167 29.46 10.43 -9.49
C ALA A 167 30.32 10.86 -8.29
N GLY A 168 30.06 12.03 -7.70
CA GLY A 168 30.74 12.53 -6.49
C GLY A 168 30.63 11.67 -5.23
N ILE A 169 29.86 10.57 -5.23
CA ILE A 169 29.92 9.56 -4.17
C ILE A 169 31.04 8.52 -4.34
N LEU A 170 31.69 8.45 -5.51
CA LEU A 170 32.83 7.57 -5.71
C LEU A 170 34.00 8.00 -4.80
N ARG A 171 34.92 7.07 -4.53
CA ARG A 171 36.07 7.27 -3.65
C ARG A 171 37.36 6.70 -4.25
N PRO A 172 38.52 7.32 -3.99
CA PRO A 172 39.81 6.77 -4.40
C PRO A 172 39.98 5.32 -3.92
N ASN A 173 40.46 4.44 -4.79
CA ASN A 173 40.67 3.00 -4.56
C ASN A 173 39.41 2.16 -4.20
N VAL A 174 38.22 2.75 -4.02
CA VAL A 174 36.97 2.02 -3.72
C VAL A 174 36.30 1.60 -5.03
N PRO A 175 35.91 0.32 -5.20
CA PRO A 175 35.23 -0.13 -6.41
C PRO A 175 33.86 0.54 -6.58
N TYR A 176 33.41 0.62 -7.83
CA TYR A 176 32.11 1.20 -8.15
C TYR A 176 31.38 0.40 -9.21
N ILE A 177 30.06 0.56 -9.27
CA ILE A 177 29.19 -0.07 -10.27
C ILE A 177 28.17 0.94 -10.76
N VAL A 178 27.95 0.95 -12.07
CA VAL A 178 27.01 1.85 -12.77
C VAL A 178 25.96 1.00 -13.47
N ASN A 179 24.68 1.42 -13.40
CA ASN A 179 23.60 0.77 -14.14
C ASN A 179 23.92 0.77 -15.65
N PRO A 180 23.94 -0.41 -16.33
CA PRO A 180 24.31 -0.52 -17.74
C PRO A 180 23.28 0.13 -18.69
N GLU A 181 22.04 0.35 -18.24
CA GLU A 181 20.96 1.02 -18.99
C GLU A 181 21.05 2.56 -18.93
N ASN A 182 22.16 3.11 -18.41
CA ASN A 182 22.52 4.51 -18.61
C ASN A 182 23.06 4.70 -20.04
N GLU A 183 22.79 5.85 -20.67
CA GLU A 183 23.31 6.15 -22.01
C GLU A 183 24.85 6.18 -22.01
N ALA A 184 25.48 5.86 -23.14
CA ALA A 184 26.93 5.67 -23.22
C ALA A 184 27.75 6.93 -22.84
N ASN A 185 27.26 8.12 -23.22
CA ASN A 185 27.78 9.43 -22.78
C ASN A 185 27.69 9.60 -21.25
N ILE A 186 26.59 9.18 -20.63
CA ILE A 186 26.39 9.26 -19.18
C ILE A 186 27.30 8.29 -18.43
N GLN A 187 27.50 7.08 -18.97
CA GLN A 187 28.49 6.15 -18.43
C GLN A 187 29.91 6.72 -18.55
N ALA A 188 30.28 7.28 -19.70
CA ALA A 188 31.59 7.90 -19.91
C ALA A 188 31.86 9.04 -18.92
N VAL A 189 30.88 9.91 -18.64
CA VAL A 189 30.99 10.99 -17.66
C VAL A 189 31.29 10.47 -16.25
N ILE A 190 30.68 9.35 -15.85
CA ILE A 190 30.93 8.72 -14.54
C ILE A 190 32.32 8.05 -14.53
N ASP A 191 32.70 7.36 -15.61
CA ASP A 191 34.00 6.69 -15.75
C ASP A 191 35.17 7.68 -15.82
N ASP A 192 34.98 8.86 -16.42
CA ASP A 192 35.99 9.91 -16.49
C ASP A 192 36.19 10.58 -15.13
N TYR A 193 35.12 10.86 -14.39
CA TYR A 193 35.22 11.29 -12.99
C TYR A 193 35.89 10.21 -12.10
N ALA A 194 35.58 8.94 -12.35
CA ALA A 194 36.22 7.82 -11.65
C ALA A 194 37.74 7.76 -11.89
N LYS A 195 38.21 8.07 -13.11
CA LYS A 195 39.65 8.21 -13.43
C LYS A 195 40.25 9.43 -12.72
N GLU A 196 39.56 10.58 -12.76
CA GLU A 196 40.00 11.85 -12.17
C GLU A 196 40.33 11.69 -10.68
N ILE A 197 39.47 11.02 -9.91
CA ILE A 197 39.68 10.81 -8.47
C ILE A 197 40.50 9.56 -8.11
N GLY A 198 40.97 8.79 -9.10
CA GLY A 198 41.65 7.51 -8.87
C GLY A 198 40.77 6.46 -8.16
N ALA A 199 39.50 6.34 -8.56
CA ALA A 199 38.57 5.36 -8.00
C ALA A 199 39.04 3.91 -8.23
N GLY A 200 38.51 2.99 -7.43
CA GLY A 200 38.75 1.56 -7.60
C GLY A 200 38.13 1.00 -8.89
N PRO A 201 38.29 -0.31 -9.15
CA PRO A 201 37.86 -0.90 -10.41
C PRO A 201 36.34 -0.80 -10.62
N ARG A 202 35.94 -0.49 -11.86
CA ARG A 202 34.54 -0.60 -12.28
C ARG A 202 34.11 -2.06 -12.30
N LEU A 203 33.15 -2.40 -11.46
CA LEU A 203 32.48 -3.69 -11.46
C LEU A 203 31.31 -3.65 -12.44
N TYR A 204 31.09 -4.76 -13.15
CA TYR A 204 30.00 -4.90 -14.10
C TYR A 204 28.94 -5.85 -13.54
N GLY A 205 27.72 -5.34 -13.40
CA GLY A 205 26.55 -6.14 -13.02
C GLY A 205 26.28 -7.27 -14.02
N ASP A 206 26.54 -7.01 -15.29
CA ASP A 206 26.03 -7.80 -16.40
C ASP A 206 27.12 -8.61 -17.13
N THR A 207 27.95 -9.33 -16.38
CA THR A 207 28.97 -10.18 -17.01
C THR A 207 28.36 -11.47 -17.57
N PRO A 208 28.88 -12.02 -18.70
CA PRO A 208 28.47 -13.35 -19.18
C PRO A 208 28.64 -14.45 -18.13
N LYS A 209 29.63 -14.31 -17.24
CA LYS A 209 29.82 -15.20 -16.09
C LYS A 209 28.66 -15.08 -15.10
N LEU A 210 28.29 -13.88 -14.65
CA LEU A 210 27.16 -13.72 -13.71
C LEU A 210 25.84 -14.16 -14.36
N ARG A 211 25.58 -13.77 -15.62
CA ARG A 211 24.41 -14.26 -16.37
C ARG A 211 24.35 -15.79 -16.40
N LYS A 212 25.43 -16.46 -16.82
CA LYS A 212 25.46 -17.93 -16.96
C LYS A 212 25.14 -18.68 -15.65
N HIS A 213 25.51 -18.13 -14.50
CA HIS A 213 25.33 -18.79 -13.19
C HIS A 213 24.07 -18.31 -12.47
N LEU A 214 23.92 -16.99 -12.26
CA LEU A 214 22.76 -16.42 -11.59
C LEU A 214 21.47 -16.75 -12.35
N TYR A 215 21.47 -16.65 -13.69
CA TYR A 215 20.25 -16.91 -14.47
C TYR A 215 19.98 -18.40 -14.66
N SER A 216 20.90 -19.31 -14.27
CA SER A 216 20.62 -20.75 -14.20
C SER A 216 19.97 -21.19 -12.88
N LEU A 217 19.97 -20.37 -11.83
CA LEU A 217 19.33 -20.71 -10.56
C LEU A 217 17.79 -20.61 -10.67
N GLU A 218 17.08 -21.68 -10.32
CA GLU A 218 15.61 -21.73 -10.36
C GLU A 218 14.97 -20.67 -9.45
N ASP A 219 15.54 -20.42 -8.28
CA ASP A 219 15.07 -19.39 -7.34
C ASP A 219 15.27 -17.97 -7.87
N TRP A 220 16.39 -17.70 -8.57
CA TRP A 220 16.55 -16.41 -9.26
C TRP A 220 15.59 -16.28 -10.43
N GLN A 221 15.38 -17.33 -11.24
CA GLN A 221 14.38 -17.30 -12.31
C GLN A 221 12.98 -17.03 -11.74
N SER A 222 12.63 -17.66 -10.62
CA SER A 222 11.35 -17.48 -9.93
C SER A 222 11.18 -16.07 -9.38
N PHE A 223 12.24 -15.47 -8.83
CA PHE A 223 12.28 -14.07 -8.37
C PHE A 223 12.24 -13.05 -9.53
N ALA A 224 13.07 -13.24 -10.55
CA ALA A 224 13.27 -12.26 -11.62
C ALA A 224 12.15 -12.28 -12.68
N ARG A 225 11.55 -13.45 -12.95
CA ARG A 225 10.45 -13.63 -13.92
C ARG A 225 9.28 -12.64 -13.72
N PRO A 226 8.71 -12.44 -12.51
CA PRO A 226 7.66 -11.45 -12.29
C PRO A 226 8.15 -9.99 -12.33
N LEU A 227 9.44 -9.73 -12.11
CA LEU A 227 10.01 -8.38 -12.12
C LEU A 227 10.10 -7.80 -13.55
N ARG A 228 9.95 -6.48 -13.63
CA ARG A 228 10.25 -5.66 -14.82
C ARG A 228 11.78 -5.58 -15.04
N PRO A 229 12.27 -5.32 -16.27
CA PRO A 229 13.71 -5.23 -16.57
C PRO A 229 14.49 -4.38 -15.57
N PHE A 230 14.11 -3.10 -15.40
CA PHE A 230 14.78 -2.18 -14.47
C PHE A 230 14.85 -2.68 -13.01
N GLN A 231 13.88 -3.49 -12.55
CA GLN A 231 13.94 -4.09 -11.20
C GLN A 231 14.88 -5.31 -11.14
N ARG A 232 15.04 -6.05 -12.24
CA ARG A 232 16.08 -7.07 -12.35
C ARG A 232 17.46 -6.41 -12.34
N ASP A 233 17.61 -5.29 -13.04
CA ASP A 233 18.87 -4.54 -13.09
C ASP A 233 19.22 -3.98 -11.71
N ASN A 234 18.25 -3.37 -11.01
CA ASN A 234 18.41 -2.96 -9.61
C ASN A 234 18.80 -4.14 -8.69
N ALA A 235 18.21 -5.33 -8.89
CA ALA A 235 18.57 -6.51 -8.12
C ALA A 235 19.99 -7.02 -8.45
N VAL A 236 20.41 -6.98 -9.72
CA VAL A 236 21.78 -7.32 -10.14
C VAL A 236 22.81 -6.35 -9.55
N LEU A 237 22.53 -5.04 -9.55
CA LEU A 237 23.37 -4.01 -8.91
C LEU A 237 23.53 -4.31 -7.41
N ALA A 238 22.44 -4.61 -6.72
CA ALA A 238 22.44 -4.98 -5.31
C ALA A 238 23.22 -6.28 -5.04
N ILE A 239 23.08 -7.30 -5.90
CA ILE A 239 23.86 -8.55 -5.80
C ILE A 239 25.36 -8.28 -5.87
N VAL A 240 25.81 -7.50 -6.86
CA VAL A 240 27.26 -7.22 -7.01
C VAL A 240 27.76 -6.37 -5.84
N ALA A 241 27.01 -5.36 -5.41
CA ALA A 241 27.37 -4.55 -4.25
C ALA A 241 27.48 -5.38 -2.95
N VAL A 242 26.55 -6.31 -2.74
CA VAL A 242 26.59 -7.22 -1.59
C VAL A 242 27.73 -8.22 -1.71
N LYS A 243 28.02 -8.79 -2.90
CA LYS A 243 29.20 -9.65 -3.13
C LYS A 243 30.50 -8.93 -2.83
N GLU A 244 30.60 -7.64 -3.17
CA GLU A 244 31.81 -6.84 -2.95
C GLU A 244 32.08 -6.61 -1.46
N VAL A 245 31.12 -6.02 -0.71
CA VAL A 245 31.30 -5.77 0.74
C VAL A 245 31.52 -7.05 1.55
N MET A 246 31.02 -8.18 1.05
CA MET A 246 31.14 -9.48 1.72
C MET A 246 32.50 -10.16 1.53
N LYS A 247 33.37 -9.74 0.60
CA LYS A 247 34.71 -10.33 0.43
C LYS A 247 35.49 -10.37 1.74
N ASP A 248 35.41 -9.28 2.50
CA ASP A 248 36.13 -9.10 3.76
C ASP A 248 35.34 -9.59 5.00
N LEU A 249 34.14 -10.13 4.80
CA LEU A 249 33.19 -10.53 5.86
C LEU A 249 32.78 -12.00 5.77
N GLY A 250 33.62 -12.85 5.15
CA GLY A 250 33.41 -14.30 5.03
C GLY A 250 32.82 -14.77 3.69
N GLY A 251 32.65 -13.87 2.71
CA GLY A 251 32.28 -14.20 1.34
C GLY A 251 30.80 -14.54 1.10
N ILE A 252 30.49 -14.88 -0.16
CA ILE A 252 29.15 -15.33 -0.59
C ILE A 252 29.31 -16.47 -1.62
N THR A 253 28.67 -17.61 -1.38
CA THR A 253 28.44 -18.61 -2.44
C THR A 253 27.26 -18.20 -3.31
N GLU A 254 27.32 -18.49 -4.61
CA GLU A 254 26.34 -17.98 -5.57
C GLU A 254 24.96 -18.65 -5.40
N GLU A 255 24.92 -19.89 -4.92
CA GLU A 255 23.70 -20.63 -4.56
C GLU A 255 22.83 -19.87 -3.56
N LEU A 256 23.44 -19.32 -2.50
CA LEU A 256 22.74 -18.54 -1.48
C LEU A 256 22.04 -17.31 -2.06
N ILE A 257 22.50 -16.75 -3.18
CA ILE A 257 21.91 -15.53 -3.75
C ILE A 257 20.53 -15.83 -4.35
N GLY A 258 20.35 -17.01 -4.95
CA GLY A 258 19.07 -17.50 -5.44
C GLY A 258 18.07 -17.65 -4.29
N ASP A 259 18.34 -18.56 -3.35
CA ASP A 259 17.55 -18.82 -2.13
C ASP A 259 17.22 -17.56 -1.32
N GLU A 260 18.13 -16.59 -1.32
CA GLU A 260 17.91 -15.33 -0.65
C GLU A 260 16.84 -14.50 -1.35
N LEU A 261 16.86 -14.39 -2.68
CA LEU A 261 15.87 -13.63 -3.43
C LEU A 261 14.56 -14.41 -3.71
N GLY A 262 14.61 -15.73 -3.83
CA GLY A 262 13.50 -16.59 -4.28
C GLY A 262 12.38 -16.80 -3.24
N LYS A 263 12.68 -16.77 -1.93
CA LYS A 263 11.65 -17.03 -0.90
C LYS A 263 10.58 -15.93 -0.92
N LYS A 264 9.30 -16.37 -0.95
CA LYS A 264 8.05 -15.58 -1.12
C LYS A 264 7.82 -14.35 -0.20
N ARG A 265 8.77 -13.99 0.67
CA ARG A 265 8.76 -12.81 1.54
C ARG A 265 9.19 -11.50 0.84
N PHE A 266 9.65 -11.57 -0.41
CA PHE A 266 9.99 -10.38 -1.22
C PHE A 266 8.78 -9.63 -1.82
N SER A 267 7.54 -10.02 -1.51
CA SER A 267 6.36 -9.62 -2.28
C SER A 267 5.98 -8.14 -2.19
N ASN A 268 6.43 -7.42 -1.15
CA ASN A 268 6.00 -6.05 -0.88
C ASN A 268 7.23 -5.12 -0.72
N PHE A 269 7.58 -4.38 -1.78
CA PHE A 269 8.21 -3.07 -1.61
C PHE A 269 7.07 -2.03 -1.56
N PRO A 270 6.75 -1.46 -0.39
CA PRO A 270 5.60 -0.59 -0.27
C PRO A 270 5.73 0.64 -1.20
N GLY A 271 4.70 0.93 -1.98
CA GLY A 271 4.70 2.04 -2.94
C GLY A 271 5.59 1.87 -4.17
N ARG A 272 6.00 0.65 -4.56
CA ARG A 272 6.63 0.37 -5.87
C ARG A 272 5.98 -0.83 -6.56
N LEU A 273 5.20 -0.56 -7.61
CA LEU A 273 4.39 -1.49 -8.39
C LEU A 273 3.60 -2.47 -7.49
N GLN A 274 3.14 -1.97 -6.35
CA GLN A 274 2.55 -2.77 -5.28
C GLN A 274 1.10 -3.09 -5.62
N GLU A 275 0.74 -4.37 -5.70
CA GLU A 275 -0.65 -4.79 -5.70
C GLU A 275 -1.13 -4.92 -4.23
N ILE A 276 -2.18 -4.19 -3.86
CA ILE A 276 -2.71 -4.16 -2.48
C ILE A 276 -4.23 -4.25 -2.44
N SER A 277 -4.78 -4.92 -1.41
CA SER A 277 -6.22 -4.94 -1.13
C SER A 277 -6.55 -3.86 -0.11
N VAL A 278 -7.34 -2.87 -0.51
CA VAL A 278 -7.85 -1.81 0.38
C VAL A 278 -9.21 -2.25 0.90
N THR A 279 -9.20 -3.23 1.81
CA THR A 279 -10.40 -3.85 2.39
C THR A 279 -11.42 -2.84 2.94
N PRO A 280 -11.04 -1.72 3.61
CA PRO A 280 -11.98 -0.71 4.07
C PRO A 280 -12.80 -0.02 2.96
N VAL A 281 -12.29 0.05 1.73
CA VAL A 281 -12.99 0.69 0.61
C VAL A 281 -13.70 -0.35 -0.26
N PHE A 282 -12.96 -1.37 -0.72
CA PHE A 282 -13.44 -2.31 -1.74
C PHE A 282 -13.97 -3.63 -1.19
N GLY A 283 -13.71 -3.93 0.09
CA GLY A 283 -14.10 -5.18 0.72
C GLY A 283 -15.45 -5.10 1.44
N CYS A 284 -15.86 -6.23 2.00
CA CYS A 284 -16.98 -6.38 2.92
C CYS A 284 -16.72 -7.55 3.90
N ALA A 285 -17.68 -7.88 4.75
CA ALA A 285 -17.54 -8.92 5.78
C ALA A 285 -17.01 -10.28 5.27
N ASN A 286 -17.36 -10.66 4.03
CA ASN A 286 -17.01 -11.95 3.43
C ASN A 286 -16.06 -11.86 2.22
N ASN A 287 -15.55 -10.67 1.89
CA ASN A 287 -14.73 -10.47 0.69
C ASN A 287 -13.68 -9.37 0.93
N ALA A 288 -12.41 -9.64 0.62
CA ALA A 288 -11.34 -8.62 0.69
C ALA A 288 -11.46 -7.53 -0.39
N GLY A 289 -12.37 -7.71 -1.36
CA GLY A 289 -12.60 -6.77 -2.44
C GLY A 289 -11.63 -6.93 -3.60
N ARG A 290 -11.61 -5.92 -4.48
CA ARG A 290 -10.62 -5.80 -5.55
C ARG A 290 -9.27 -5.29 -5.01
N SER A 291 -8.18 -5.74 -5.61
CA SER A 291 -6.87 -5.09 -5.45
C SER A 291 -6.76 -3.84 -6.33
N ILE A 292 -5.85 -2.96 -5.93
CA ILE A 292 -5.41 -1.78 -6.69
C ILE A 292 -3.89 -1.84 -6.88
N ILE A 293 -3.36 -1.05 -7.82
CA ILE A 293 -1.92 -0.86 -8.03
C ILE A 293 -1.50 0.44 -7.34
N VAL A 294 -0.37 0.44 -6.64
CA VAL A 294 0.15 1.57 -5.84
C VAL A 294 1.63 1.77 -6.16
N ASP A 295 1.99 2.93 -6.72
CA ASP A 295 3.38 3.27 -7.06
C ASP A 295 3.70 4.76 -6.89
N GLY A 296 4.76 5.10 -6.15
CA GLY A 296 5.21 6.49 -5.96
C GLY A 296 6.06 7.07 -7.11
N ALA A 297 5.75 6.72 -8.36
CA ALA A 297 6.31 7.34 -9.57
C ALA A 297 5.90 8.82 -9.63
N HIS A 298 6.86 9.69 -9.97
CA HIS A 298 6.68 11.16 -9.87
C HIS A 298 7.60 11.96 -10.83
N ASN A 299 8.18 11.30 -11.83
CA ASN A 299 8.98 11.88 -12.90
C ASN A 299 8.72 11.13 -14.22
N GLU A 300 9.12 11.73 -15.35
CA GLU A 300 8.79 11.25 -16.70
C GLU A 300 9.22 9.79 -16.94
N ASP A 301 10.47 9.43 -16.61
CA ASP A 301 10.97 8.06 -16.76
C ASP A 301 10.21 7.04 -15.88
N ALA A 302 9.81 7.43 -14.66
CA ALA A 302 9.00 6.58 -13.81
C ALA A 302 7.56 6.40 -14.34
N ALA A 303 7.00 7.41 -15.02
CA ALA A 303 5.70 7.30 -15.70
C ALA A 303 5.75 6.28 -16.85
N ILE A 304 6.82 6.30 -17.66
CA ILE A 304 7.03 5.33 -18.76
C ILE A 304 7.08 3.90 -18.22
N GLU A 305 7.79 3.68 -17.11
CA GLU A 305 7.85 2.36 -16.49
C GLU A 305 6.53 1.91 -15.87
N LEU A 306 5.80 2.81 -15.22
CA LEU A 306 4.46 2.54 -14.69
C LEU A 306 3.47 2.22 -15.82
N LYS A 307 3.47 2.98 -16.92
CA LYS A 307 2.69 2.70 -18.14
C LYS A 307 2.91 1.27 -18.60
N GLY A 308 4.16 0.85 -18.77
CA GLY A 308 4.52 -0.51 -19.20
C GLY A 308 4.01 -1.62 -18.26
N PHE A 309 3.87 -1.33 -16.96
CA PHE A 309 3.28 -2.26 -15.99
C PHE A 309 1.74 -2.30 -16.10
N VAL A 310 1.10 -1.13 -16.10
CA VAL A 310 -0.37 -0.98 -16.16
C VAL A 310 -0.95 -1.50 -17.47
N GLU A 311 -0.26 -1.31 -18.60
CA GLU A 311 -0.57 -1.93 -19.89
C GLU A 311 -0.74 -3.45 -19.79
N ARG A 312 0.23 -4.12 -19.14
CA ARG A 312 0.30 -5.59 -19.06
C ARG A 312 -0.60 -6.19 -17.98
N LYS A 313 -0.73 -5.52 -16.83
CA LYS A 313 -1.44 -6.01 -15.64
C LYS A 313 -2.89 -5.50 -15.54
N GLY A 314 -3.14 -4.30 -16.05
CA GLY A 314 -4.45 -3.64 -16.04
C GLY A 314 -5.12 -3.70 -17.42
N ARG A 315 -4.69 -2.85 -18.36
CA ARG A 315 -5.41 -2.62 -19.63
C ARG A 315 -5.64 -3.89 -20.44
N LYS A 316 -4.62 -4.75 -20.57
CA LYS A 316 -4.67 -5.98 -21.39
C LYS A 316 -5.07 -7.23 -20.60
N LYS A 317 -5.64 -7.07 -19.39
CA LYS A 317 -6.18 -8.18 -18.61
C LYS A 317 -7.37 -8.82 -19.33
N LEU A 318 -7.33 -10.15 -19.46
CA LEU A 318 -8.37 -10.92 -20.14
C LEU A 318 -9.71 -10.80 -19.41
N ASP A 319 -10.79 -10.69 -20.18
CA ASP A 319 -12.17 -10.67 -19.69
C ASP A 319 -12.67 -12.09 -19.29
N ARG A 320 -13.93 -12.18 -18.85
CA ARG A 320 -14.59 -13.47 -18.56
C ARG A 320 -14.73 -14.40 -19.78
N ARG A 321 -14.49 -13.90 -21.00
CA ARG A 321 -14.49 -14.65 -22.27
C ARG A 321 -13.06 -14.89 -22.78
N ASN A 322 -12.07 -14.74 -21.89
CA ASN A 322 -10.65 -14.96 -22.10
C ASN A 322 -10.03 -14.13 -23.25
N ARG A 323 -10.55 -12.93 -23.52
CA ARG A 323 -10.07 -12.00 -24.55
C ARG A 323 -9.73 -10.63 -23.96
N PRO A 324 -8.67 -9.94 -24.42
CA PRO A 324 -8.45 -8.54 -24.08
C PRO A 324 -9.44 -7.65 -24.85
N PRO A 325 -9.91 -6.52 -24.29
CA PRO A 325 -10.62 -5.52 -25.08
C PRO A 325 -9.72 -4.95 -26.18
N ALA A 326 -10.27 -4.65 -27.37
CA ALA A 326 -9.47 -4.21 -28.51
C ALA A 326 -8.67 -2.92 -28.26
N GLY A 327 -9.20 -1.99 -27.45
CA GLY A 327 -8.50 -0.80 -26.95
C GLY A 327 -7.96 -0.91 -25.53
N GLY A 328 -8.01 -2.10 -24.91
CA GLY A 328 -7.76 -2.30 -23.48
C GLY A 328 -8.87 -1.78 -22.57
N TRP A 329 -8.77 -2.10 -21.27
CA TRP A 329 -9.62 -1.52 -20.24
C TRP A 329 -9.17 -0.09 -19.91
N PRO A 330 -10.09 0.89 -19.81
CA PRO A 330 -9.76 2.22 -19.27
C PRO A 330 -9.28 2.13 -17.83
N VAL A 331 -8.29 2.94 -17.47
CA VAL A 331 -7.69 2.98 -16.13
C VAL A 331 -8.32 4.10 -15.33
N THR A 332 -8.57 3.87 -14.03
CA THR A 332 -8.85 4.95 -13.08
C THR A 332 -7.58 5.29 -12.31
N TRP A 333 -7.06 6.48 -12.55
CA TRP A 333 -5.88 7.04 -11.91
C TRP A 333 -6.28 7.85 -10.68
N VAL A 334 -5.70 7.52 -9.52
CA VAL A 334 -5.81 8.32 -8.30
C VAL A 334 -4.48 9.02 -8.06
N LEU A 335 -4.46 10.34 -8.09
CA LEU A 335 -3.25 11.13 -8.30
C LEU A 335 -3.08 12.22 -7.24
N ALA A 336 -1.85 12.35 -6.73
CA ALA A 336 -1.36 13.57 -6.08
C ALA A 336 0.10 13.73 -6.48
N MET A 337 0.54 14.95 -6.81
CA MET A 337 1.92 15.25 -7.19
C MET A 337 2.49 16.37 -6.32
N THR A 338 3.80 16.33 -6.07
CA THR A 338 4.51 17.36 -5.31
C THR A 338 4.62 18.65 -6.13
N GLU A 339 4.42 19.81 -5.51
CA GLU A 339 4.63 21.11 -6.16
C GLU A 339 6.03 21.21 -6.81
N GLY A 340 6.11 21.87 -7.97
CA GLY A 340 7.35 22.04 -8.72
C GLY A 340 7.82 20.82 -9.55
N LYS A 341 7.13 19.66 -9.50
CA LYS A 341 7.33 18.57 -10.47
C LYS A 341 6.58 18.87 -11.77
N ASP A 342 7.09 18.37 -12.90
CA ASP A 342 6.40 18.48 -14.19
C ASP A 342 5.28 17.44 -14.31
N ALA A 343 4.05 17.85 -13.97
CA ALA A 343 2.86 17.02 -14.10
C ALA A 343 2.45 16.78 -15.56
N GLU A 344 2.73 17.71 -16.48
CA GLU A 344 2.37 17.56 -17.90
C GLU A 344 3.25 16.50 -18.57
N ALA A 345 4.57 16.55 -18.33
CA ALA A 345 5.51 15.53 -18.78
C ALA A 345 5.29 14.16 -18.12
N TYR A 346 4.78 14.12 -16.88
CA TYR A 346 4.40 12.88 -16.21
C TYR A 346 3.14 12.25 -16.83
N LEU A 347 2.06 13.03 -16.95
CA LEU A 347 0.73 12.51 -17.32
C LEU A 347 0.61 12.15 -18.80
N LYS A 348 1.32 12.83 -19.71
CA LYS A 348 1.30 12.54 -21.16
C LYS A 348 1.68 11.09 -21.51
N HIS A 349 2.43 10.41 -20.63
CA HIS A 349 2.78 9.01 -20.81
C HIS A 349 1.70 8.04 -20.31
N LEU A 350 0.93 8.42 -19.28
CA LEU A 350 0.00 7.52 -18.59
C LEU A 350 -1.42 7.55 -19.20
N LEU A 351 -1.95 8.75 -19.43
CA LEU A 351 -3.35 8.97 -19.76
C LEU A 351 -3.69 8.53 -21.19
N GLN A 352 -4.83 7.90 -21.36
CA GLN A 352 -5.40 7.49 -22.64
C GLN A 352 -6.89 7.89 -22.73
N PRO A 353 -7.47 8.04 -23.92
CA PRO A 353 -8.89 8.36 -24.08
C PRO A 353 -9.81 7.41 -23.33
N GLY A 354 -10.83 7.95 -22.65
CA GLY A 354 -11.77 7.20 -21.82
C GLY A 354 -11.23 6.78 -20.44
N ASP A 355 -9.97 7.08 -20.11
CA ASP A 355 -9.48 6.95 -18.73
C ASP A 355 -10.26 7.81 -17.75
N LYS A 356 -10.12 7.47 -16.47
CA LYS A 356 -10.70 8.23 -15.38
C LYS A 356 -9.62 8.78 -14.48
N VAL A 357 -9.81 10.00 -13.98
CA VAL A 357 -8.84 10.69 -13.13
C VAL A 357 -9.51 11.22 -11.88
N ILE A 358 -8.91 10.92 -10.73
CA ILE A 358 -9.28 11.47 -9.43
C ILE A 358 -8.02 12.09 -8.85
N THR A 359 -8.00 13.41 -8.74
CA THR A 359 -6.90 14.11 -8.09
C THR A 359 -7.22 14.35 -6.62
N THR A 360 -6.18 14.38 -5.79
CA THR A 360 -6.26 14.68 -4.36
C THR A 360 -4.92 15.27 -3.92
N SER A 361 -4.77 15.58 -2.63
CA SER A 361 -3.51 16.04 -2.05
C SER A 361 -3.05 15.12 -0.94
N PHE A 362 -1.73 14.91 -0.86
CA PHE A 362 -1.11 14.27 0.30
C PHE A 362 -0.97 15.27 1.48
N GLY A 363 -0.85 14.72 2.69
CA GLY A 363 -0.73 15.48 3.94
C GLY A 363 0.64 16.14 4.17
N PRO A 364 0.79 16.96 5.23
CA PRO A 364 2.09 17.53 5.59
C PRO A 364 3.15 16.44 5.82
N VAL A 365 4.35 16.65 5.28
CA VAL A 365 5.46 15.69 5.39
C VAL A 365 6.30 16.00 6.63
N ASP A 366 6.39 15.05 7.56
CA ASP A 366 7.14 15.19 8.80
C ASP A 366 8.64 15.45 8.51
N GLY A 367 9.22 16.45 9.18
CA GLY A 367 10.59 16.93 8.93
C GLY A 367 10.82 17.62 7.58
N MET A 368 9.80 17.80 6.73
CA MET A 368 9.93 18.42 5.39
C MET A 368 8.81 19.44 5.08
N PRO A 369 8.66 20.53 5.87
CA PRO A 369 7.56 21.50 5.73
C PRO A 369 7.56 22.32 4.43
N TRP A 370 8.60 22.22 3.60
CA TRP A 370 8.66 22.80 2.25
C TRP A 370 8.08 21.88 1.16
N VAL A 371 7.70 20.64 1.51
CA VAL A 371 7.13 19.67 0.56
C VAL A 371 5.60 19.75 0.61
N ASN A 372 5.03 20.41 -0.38
CA ASN A 372 3.59 20.54 -0.55
C ASN A 372 3.08 19.64 -1.68
N SER A 373 1.82 19.25 -1.59
CA SER A 373 1.08 18.70 -2.73
C SER A 373 0.58 19.84 -3.61
N MET A 374 0.59 19.62 -4.92
CA MET A 374 -0.20 20.44 -5.86
C MET A 374 -1.66 20.48 -5.44
N ASP A 375 -2.32 21.59 -5.76
CA ASP A 375 -3.77 21.72 -5.65
C ASP A 375 -4.48 20.65 -6.51
N PRO A 376 -5.50 19.94 -5.98
CA PRO A 376 -6.18 18.88 -6.71
C PRO A 376 -6.87 19.37 -7.99
N GLN A 377 -7.46 20.56 -8.00
CA GLN A 377 -8.14 21.08 -9.19
C GLN A 377 -7.11 21.48 -10.26
N ALA A 378 -6.05 22.19 -9.89
CA ALA A 378 -4.98 22.53 -10.83
C ALA A 378 -4.33 21.28 -11.47
N LEU A 379 -4.11 20.21 -10.68
CA LEU A 379 -3.60 18.93 -11.21
C LEU A 379 -4.62 18.25 -12.14
N PHE A 380 -5.92 18.41 -11.91
CA PHE A 380 -6.98 17.88 -12.76
C PHE A 380 -7.08 18.63 -14.08
N ASP A 381 -6.98 19.96 -14.04
CA ASP A 381 -6.98 20.82 -15.23
C ASP A 381 -5.79 20.49 -16.15
N ILE A 382 -4.61 20.22 -15.58
CA ILE A 382 -3.44 19.71 -16.32
C ILE A 382 -3.74 18.33 -16.94
N ALA A 383 -4.38 17.41 -16.20
CA ALA A 383 -4.77 16.11 -16.73
C ALA A 383 -5.74 16.22 -17.92
N GLN A 384 -6.73 17.10 -17.84
CA GLN A 384 -7.68 17.37 -18.93
C GLN A 384 -7.01 18.03 -20.14
N LYS A 385 -6.07 18.97 -19.92
CA LYS A 385 -5.25 19.56 -20.99
C LYS A 385 -4.43 18.49 -21.72
N VAL A 386 -3.84 17.55 -20.97
CA VAL A 386 -3.04 16.44 -21.52
C VAL A 386 -3.88 15.43 -22.30
N GLN A 387 -5.09 15.12 -21.83
CA GLN A 387 -5.99 14.16 -22.45
C GLN A 387 -7.45 14.62 -22.30
N PRO A 388 -8.03 15.31 -23.29
CA PRO A 388 -9.39 15.84 -23.21
C PRO A 388 -10.49 14.78 -23.00
N ASP A 389 -10.26 13.54 -23.47
CA ASP A 389 -11.23 12.45 -23.40
C ASP A 389 -11.23 11.71 -22.03
N ILE A 390 -10.63 12.27 -20.97
CA ILE A 390 -10.78 11.73 -19.61
C ILE A 390 -12.10 12.14 -18.95
N THR A 391 -12.55 11.35 -17.99
CA THR A 391 -13.63 11.73 -17.06
C THR A 391 -13.13 11.74 -15.63
N GLY A 392 -13.60 12.65 -14.77
CA GLY A 392 -13.05 12.72 -13.43
C GLY A 392 -13.43 13.97 -12.64
N LEU A 393 -12.82 14.08 -11.47
CA LEU A 393 -13.05 15.16 -10.51
C LEU A 393 -11.87 15.31 -9.56
N ALA A 394 -11.71 16.52 -9.02
CA ALA A 394 -10.81 16.80 -7.92
C ALA A 394 -11.49 16.53 -6.57
N ILE A 395 -10.75 15.87 -5.65
CA ILE A 395 -11.16 15.65 -4.26
C ILE A 395 -10.35 16.64 -3.40
N PRO A 396 -10.99 17.71 -2.87
CA PRO A 396 -10.29 18.75 -2.12
C PRO A 396 -9.82 18.27 -0.74
N ASP A 397 -10.49 17.26 -0.19
CA ASP A 397 -10.17 16.65 1.10
C ASP A 397 -8.90 15.79 1.02
N ARG A 398 -8.00 15.98 1.97
CA ARG A 398 -6.74 15.22 2.09
C ARG A 398 -6.99 13.85 2.73
N SER A 399 -7.39 12.87 1.93
CA SER A 399 -7.42 11.46 2.35
C SER A 399 -7.28 10.52 1.16
N ALA A 400 -6.32 9.61 1.26
CA ALA A 400 -6.08 8.54 0.30
C ALA A 400 -7.28 7.58 0.25
N LEU A 401 -7.91 7.26 1.39
CA LEU A 401 -9.12 6.44 1.41
C LEU A 401 -10.33 7.16 0.79
N ARG A 402 -10.51 8.46 0.99
CA ARG A 402 -11.61 9.24 0.38
C ARG A 402 -11.48 9.28 -1.15
N ALA A 403 -10.27 9.55 -1.65
CA ALA A 403 -10.00 9.49 -3.09
C ALA A 403 -10.24 8.08 -3.68
N LEU A 404 -9.96 7.02 -2.90
CA LEU A 404 -10.31 5.64 -3.29
C LEU A 404 -11.81 5.33 -3.21
N CYS A 405 -12.58 6.00 -2.33
CA CYS A 405 -14.04 5.90 -2.31
C CYS A 405 -14.65 6.51 -3.57
N ALA A 406 -14.23 7.71 -3.97
CA ALA A 406 -14.57 8.28 -5.27
C ALA A 406 -14.20 7.31 -6.42
N ALA A 407 -13.02 6.68 -6.33
CA ALA A 407 -12.60 5.69 -7.33
C ALA A 407 -13.49 4.44 -7.34
N LYS A 408 -13.99 3.97 -6.19
CA LYS A 408 -14.92 2.82 -6.10
C LYS A 408 -16.17 3.05 -6.94
N PHE A 409 -16.82 4.20 -6.79
CA PHE A 409 -18.09 4.48 -7.49
C PHE A 409 -17.89 4.95 -8.93
N LEU A 410 -16.77 5.59 -9.24
CA LEU A 410 -16.45 6.03 -10.59
C LEU A 410 -15.97 4.89 -11.52
N THR A 411 -15.40 3.81 -10.95
CA THR A 411 -14.75 2.71 -11.71
C THR A 411 -15.65 1.49 -11.92
N LYS A 412 -15.75 0.98 -13.16
CA LYS A 412 -16.42 -0.29 -13.47
C LYS A 412 -15.60 -1.49 -12.94
N ASP A 413 -16.26 -2.56 -12.49
CA ASP A 413 -15.65 -3.72 -11.78
C ASP A 413 -14.37 -4.31 -12.41
N HIS A 414 -14.23 -4.28 -13.73
CA HIS A 414 -13.07 -4.86 -14.44
C HIS A 414 -11.96 -3.86 -14.76
N ASN A 415 -12.24 -2.55 -14.67
CA ASN A 415 -11.27 -1.50 -14.96
C ASN A 415 -10.22 -1.42 -13.83
N PRO A 416 -8.91 -1.37 -14.13
CA PRO A 416 -7.86 -1.21 -13.11
C PRO A 416 -7.95 0.17 -12.40
N ILE A 417 -7.58 0.18 -11.12
CA ILE A 417 -7.37 1.40 -10.33
C ILE A 417 -5.88 1.46 -10.00
N VAL A 418 -5.27 2.62 -10.23
CA VAL A 418 -3.84 2.86 -10.01
C VAL A 418 -3.69 4.15 -9.19
N MET A 419 -3.10 4.07 -8.00
CA MET A 419 -2.75 5.23 -7.19
C MET A 419 -1.28 5.59 -7.41
N THR A 420 -0.99 6.84 -7.79
CA THR A 420 0.37 7.27 -8.15
C THR A 420 0.60 8.79 -8.08
N GLY A 421 1.76 9.27 -8.55
CA GLY A 421 2.15 10.69 -8.62
C GLY A 421 3.08 11.17 -7.50
N SER A 422 3.05 10.52 -6.33
CA SER A 422 3.84 10.93 -5.16
C SER A 422 4.07 9.76 -4.20
N LEU A 423 5.30 9.61 -3.66
CA LEU A 423 5.56 8.69 -2.54
C LEU A 423 4.77 9.07 -1.29
N TYR A 424 4.52 10.35 -1.06
CA TYR A 424 3.83 10.84 0.14
C TYR A 424 2.35 10.42 0.15
N LEU A 425 1.69 10.37 -1.01
CA LEU A 425 0.35 9.79 -1.14
C LEU A 425 0.34 8.29 -0.83
N MET A 426 1.38 7.55 -1.21
CA MET A 426 1.53 6.15 -0.82
C MET A 426 1.70 6.03 0.70
N GLY A 427 2.45 6.96 1.30
CA GLY A 427 2.63 7.10 2.75
C GLY A 427 1.31 7.34 3.50
N ASP A 428 0.49 8.28 3.02
CA ASP A 428 -0.86 8.52 3.55
C ASP A 428 -1.75 7.28 3.45
N LEU A 429 -1.75 6.60 2.29
CA LEU A 429 -2.50 5.34 2.16
C LEU A 429 -2.05 4.29 3.18
N HIS A 430 -0.74 4.14 3.40
CA HIS A 430 -0.21 3.17 4.38
C HIS A 430 -0.50 3.59 5.83
N ARG A 431 -0.45 4.88 6.18
CA ARG A 431 -0.88 5.42 7.49
C ARG A 431 -2.38 5.22 7.71
N GLU A 432 -3.21 5.58 6.74
CA GLU A 432 -4.68 5.44 6.81
C GLU A 432 -5.11 3.96 6.91
N LEU A 433 -4.32 3.03 6.39
CA LEU A 433 -4.50 1.58 6.53
C LEU A 433 -3.78 0.95 7.72
N GLU A 434 -2.95 1.67 8.46
CA GLU A 434 -2.19 1.12 9.58
C GLU A 434 -3.13 0.56 10.65
N GLY A 435 -2.81 -0.65 11.16
CA GLY A 435 -3.71 -1.45 11.99
C GLY A 435 -4.92 -2.07 11.28
N LYS A 436 -5.33 -1.61 10.09
CA LYS A 436 -6.59 -1.99 9.40
C LYS A 436 -6.42 -3.00 8.26
N PHE A 437 -5.22 -3.57 8.10
CA PHE A 437 -4.86 -4.51 7.02
C PHE A 437 -5.50 -5.90 7.10
N ASP A 438 -6.09 -6.28 8.23
CA ASP A 438 -6.66 -7.62 8.37
C ASP A 438 -7.97 -7.74 7.57
N ARG A 439 -8.24 -8.95 7.05
CA ARG A 439 -9.57 -9.34 6.58
C ARG A 439 -10.64 -9.16 7.67
N GLY A 440 -10.19 -9.07 8.93
CA GLY A 440 -10.90 -8.62 10.11
C GLY A 440 -11.61 -7.26 10.04
N PHE A 441 -11.24 -6.31 9.16
CA PHE A 441 -11.78 -4.93 9.21
C PHE A 441 -13.32 -4.87 9.33
N TRP A 442 -14.02 -5.65 8.51
CA TRP A 442 -15.48 -5.63 8.44
C TRP A 442 -16.22 -6.44 9.51
N HIS A 443 -15.51 -7.21 10.34
CA HIS A 443 -16.14 -8.12 11.32
C HIS A 443 -15.49 -8.17 12.71
N ARG A 444 -14.30 -7.60 12.93
CA ARG A 444 -13.69 -7.53 14.25
C ARG A 444 -14.19 -6.30 15.00
N ILE A 445 -14.61 -6.53 16.24
CA ILE A 445 -15.12 -5.51 17.16
C ILE A 445 -14.16 -4.32 17.36
N LEU A 446 -12.86 -4.53 17.21
CA LEU A 446 -11.82 -3.52 17.41
C LEU A 446 -11.77 -2.41 16.33
N TYR A 447 -12.55 -2.55 15.24
CA TYR A 447 -12.65 -1.54 14.17
C TYR A 447 -14.06 -0.91 14.06
N ALA A 448 -14.85 -0.90 15.15
CA ALA A 448 -16.23 -0.41 15.09
C ALA A 448 -16.32 1.06 14.67
N ASP A 449 -15.61 1.94 15.38
CA ASP A 449 -15.56 3.37 15.13
C ASP A 449 -14.92 3.69 13.77
N GLU A 450 -13.92 2.92 13.34
CA GLU A 450 -13.30 3.06 12.01
C GLU A 450 -14.26 2.66 10.88
N ARG A 451 -15.08 1.60 11.08
CA ARG A 451 -16.09 1.20 10.10
C ARG A 451 -17.17 2.26 9.94
N GLU A 452 -17.64 2.85 11.04
CA GLU A 452 -18.65 3.92 10.99
C GLU A 452 -18.15 5.11 10.17
N LYS A 453 -16.94 5.61 10.48
CA LYS A 453 -16.27 6.68 9.71
C LYS A 453 -16.08 6.30 8.24
N MET A 454 -15.74 5.04 7.96
CA MET A 454 -15.56 4.53 6.60
C MET A 454 -16.89 4.46 5.83
N MET A 455 -17.99 4.07 6.48
CA MET A 455 -19.33 4.02 5.87
C MET A 455 -19.86 5.41 5.56
N ILE A 456 -19.68 6.39 6.45
CA ILE A 456 -20.02 7.80 6.21
C ILE A 456 -19.25 8.32 4.99
N MET A 457 -17.92 8.12 4.95
CA MET A 457 -17.08 8.52 3.82
C MET A 457 -17.48 7.84 2.50
N LEU A 458 -17.88 6.56 2.54
CA LEU A 458 -18.37 5.84 1.36
C LEU A 458 -19.68 6.42 0.84
N ASP A 459 -20.61 6.82 1.71
CA ASP A 459 -21.90 7.38 1.27
C ASP A 459 -21.76 8.83 0.77
N GLU A 460 -20.98 9.67 1.46
CA GLU A 460 -20.63 11.04 1.03
C GLU A 460 -20.02 11.05 -0.40
N GLU A 461 -19.04 10.18 -0.66
CA GLU A 461 -18.41 10.10 -1.97
C GLU A 461 -19.29 9.41 -3.02
N LYS A 462 -20.16 8.47 -2.63
CA LYS A 462 -21.20 7.93 -3.51
C LYS A 462 -22.16 9.02 -3.97
N GLU A 463 -22.64 9.86 -3.06
CA GLU A 463 -23.48 11.00 -3.43
C GLU A 463 -22.73 12.00 -4.32
N ARG A 464 -21.46 12.32 -4.00
CA ARG A 464 -20.63 13.20 -4.82
C ARG A 464 -20.53 12.68 -6.26
N ILE A 465 -20.24 11.39 -6.43
CA ILE A 465 -20.16 10.74 -7.74
C ILE A 465 -21.53 10.68 -8.43
N ASN A 466 -22.63 10.38 -7.73
CA ASN A 466 -23.96 10.41 -8.33
C ASN A 466 -24.35 11.82 -8.82
N ARG A 467 -24.09 12.86 -8.03
CA ARG A 467 -24.29 14.27 -8.45
C ARG A 467 -23.47 14.61 -9.69
N PHE A 468 -22.18 14.24 -9.71
CA PHE A 468 -21.30 14.44 -10.86
C PHE A 468 -21.79 13.71 -12.12
N LEU A 469 -22.19 12.44 -12.00
CA LEU A 469 -22.68 11.63 -13.12
C LEU A 469 -24.00 12.18 -13.68
N HIS A 470 -24.95 12.57 -12.83
CA HIS A 470 -26.19 13.21 -13.27
C HIS A 470 -25.97 14.57 -13.95
N MET A 471 -24.92 15.31 -13.60
CA MET A 471 -24.53 16.54 -14.31
C MET A 471 -23.95 16.24 -15.71
N GLN A 472 -23.36 15.06 -15.94
CA GLN A 472 -22.85 14.65 -17.25
C GLN A 472 -23.94 14.03 -18.14
N ASP A 473 -24.82 13.18 -17.58
CA ASP A 473 -25.98 12.61 -18.26
C ASP A 473 -27.15 12.49 -17.27
N PRO A 474 -28.21 13.32 -17.41
CA PRO A 474 -29.40 13.26 -16.56
C PRO A 474 -30.13 11.90 -16.58
N ASN A 475 -29.95 11.08 -17.62
CA ASN A 475 -30.56 9.75 -17.74
C ASN A 475 -29.71 8.63 -17.14
N GLN A 476 -28.54 8.94 -16.60
CA GLN A 476 -27.64 7.94 -16.03
C GLN A 476 -28.24 7.32 -14.76
N VAL A 477 -28.19 5.99 -14.68
CA VAL A 477 -28.70 5.22 -13.53
C VAL A 477 -27.82 5.45 -12.31
N GLU A 478 -28.43 5.86 -11.18
CA GLU A 478 -27.75 6.03 -9.89
C GLU A 478 -26.86 4.85 -9.50
N VAL A 479 -25.66 5.14 -9.00
CA VAL A 479 -24.79 4.12 -8.39
C VAL A 479 -25.36 3.73 -7.03
N LYS A 480 -25.84 2.48 -6.93
CA LYS A 480 -26.37 1.89 -5.70
C LYS A 480 -25.28 1.12 -4.96
N LEU A 481 -25.30 1.17 -3.63
CA LEU A 481 -24.53 0.25 -2.77
C LEU A 481 -25.03 -1.18 -3.04
N GLN A 482 -24.12 -2.15 -3.15
CA GLN A 482 -24.56 -3.53 -3.33
C GLN A 482 -25.02 -4.11 -1.97
N PRO A 483 -25.90 -5.14 -1.95
CA PRO A 483 -26.32 -5.81 -0.71
C PRO A 483 -25.18 -6.48 0.09
N GLY A 484 -23.96 -6.50 -0.44
CA GLY A 484 -22.75 -6.91 0.27
C GLY A 484 -22.00 -5.76 0.95
N ASP A 485 -22.19 -4.51 0.54
CA ASP A 485 -21.60 -3.31 1.18
C ASP A 485 -22.32 -2.93 2.49
N ILE A 486 -23.57 -3.35 2.65
CA ILE A 486 -24.38 -3.11 3.84
C ILE A 486 -24.57 -4.46 4.56
N LEU A 487 -24.22 -4.53 5.85
CA LEU A 487 -24.65 -5.64 6.70
C LEU A 487 -26.18 -5.64 6.73
N SER A 488 -26.82 -6.61 6.06
CA SER A 488 -28.28 -6.79 6.12
C SER A 488 -28.75 -6.70 7.57
N SER A 489 -29.76 -5.87 7.85
CA SER A 489 -30.23 -5.54 9.21
C SER A 489 -30.43 -6.77 10.09
N ASP A 490 -30.98 -7.86 9.55
CA ASP A 490 -31.13 -9.14 10.26
C ASP A 490 -29.80 -9.76 10.72
N ARG A 491 -28.75 -9.71 9.89
CA ARG A 491 -27.40 -10.17 10.25
C ARG A 491 -26.70 -9.21 11.21
N ARG A 492 -26.91 -7.89 11.10
CA ARG A 492 -26.41 -6.92 12.08
C ARG A 492 -27.03 -7.20 13.46
N LYS A 493 -28.34 -7.45 13.52
CA LYS A 493 -29.08 -7.84 14.72
C LYS A 493 -28.59 -9.16 15.31
N GLN A 494 -28.42 -10.21 14.50
CA GLN A 494 -27.85 -11.49 14.95
C GLN A 494 -26.41 -11.35 15.48
N HIS A 495 -25.59 -10.50 14.87
CA HIS A 495 -24.22 -10.25 15.32
C HIS A 495 -24.19 -9.48 16.65
N LEU A 496 -24.96 -8.40 16.76
CA LEU A 496 -25.12 -7.62 18.01
C LEU A 496 -25.64 -8.51 19.16
N GLN A 497 -26.57 -9.43 18.89
CA GLN A 497 -27.05 -10.39 19.89
C GLN A 497 -25.96 -11.35 20.36
N ALA A 498 -25.15 -11.91 19.46
CA ALA A 498 -24.01 -12.75 19.83
C ALA A 498 -22.92 -11.97 20.59
N GLU A 499 -22.74 -10.69 20.25
CA GLU A 499 -21.77 -9.79 20.88
C GLU A 499 -22.18 -9.40 22.31
N ILE A 500 -23.47 -9.07 22.53
CA ILE A 500 -24.04 -8.88 23.87
C ILE A 500 -23.88 -10.15 24.72
N GLN A 501 -24.18 -11.32 24.15
CA GLN A 501 -24.04 -12.60 24.86
C GLN A 501 -22.57 -12.93 25.23
N ALA A 502 -21.61 -12.54 24.40
CA ALA A 502 -20.18 -12.69 24.69
C ALA A 502 -19.73 -11.75 25.84
N LEU A 503 -20.21 -10.50 25.87
CA LEU A 503 -19.91 -9.57 26.96
C LEU A 503 -20.59 -9.99 28.27
N GLU A 504 -21.80 -10.56 28.23
CA GLU A 504 -22.45 -11.18 29.39
C GLU A 504 -21.61 -12.35 29.97
N GLN A 505 -21.02 -13.18 29.11
CA GLN A 505 -20.09 -14.24 29.53
C GLN A 505 -18.79 -13.67 30.13
N GLU A 506 -18.21 -12.64 29.52
CA GLU A 506 -17.00 -11.98 30.05
C GLU A 506 -17.28 -11.35 31.42
N LEU A 507 -18.40 -10.63 31.60
CA LEU A 507 -18.85 -10.11 32.89
C LEU A 507 -19.05 -11.22 33.93
N SER A 508 -19.58 -12.38 33.53
CA SER A 508 -19.74 -13.54 34.42
C SER A 508 -18.39 -14.11 34.88
N LEU A 509 -17.42 -14.23 33.97
CA LEU A 509 -16.06 -14.67 34.30
C LEU A 509 -15.35 -13.66 35.22
N LEU A 510 -15.44 -12.36 34.91
CA LEU A 510 -14.85 -11.29 35.71
C LEU A 510 -15.41 -11.26 37.15
N LYS A 511 -16.72 -11.52 37.31
CA LYS A 511 -17.35 -11.68 38.63
C LYS A 511 -16.80 -12.87 39.40
N ILE A 512 -16.59 -14.01 38.74
CA ILE A 512 -16.01 -15.23 39.35
C ILE A 512 -14.54 -14.98 39.75
N GLU A 513 -13.77 -14.25 38.95
CA GLU A 513 -12.39 -13.88 39.27
C GLU A 513 -12.32 -12.93 40.48
N ASN A 514 -13.15 -11.88 40.52
CA ASN A 514 -13.25 -10.98 41.67
C ASN A 514 -13.70 -11.72 42.96
N GLN A 515 -14.66 -12.65 42.88
CA GLN A 515 -15.06 -13.47 44.03
C GLN A 515 -13.92 -14.37 44.55
N LYS A 516 -13.15 -14.99 43.64
CA LYS A 516 -11.96 -15.79 44.00
C LYS A 516 -10.87 -14.93 44.64
N ALA A 517 -10.59 -13.75 44.08
CA ALA A 517 -9.63 -12.79 44.64
C ALA A 517 -10.06 -12.28 46.03
N ALA A 518 -11.37 -12.10 46.26
CA ALA A 518 -11.94 -11.73 47.55
C ALA A 518 -12.02 -12.89 48.58
N GLY A 519 -11.57 -14.10 48.23
CA GLY A 519 -11.62 -15.27 49.12
C GLY A 519 -13.03 -15.82 49.38
N GLN A 520 -14.03 -15.44 48.59
CA GLN A 520 -15.43 -15.85 48.76
C GLN A 520 -15.75 -17.11 47.94
N LYS A 521 -16.64 -17.97 48.46
CA LYS A 521 -17.17 -19.10 47.67
C LYS A 521 -18.07 -18.56 46.55
N PRO A 522 -17.95 -19.06 45.31
CA PRO A 522 -18.79 -18.58 44.21
C PRO A 522 -20.26 -18.96 44.46
N THR A 523 -21.13 -17.96 44.50
CA THR A 523 -22.58 -18.08 44.63
C THR A 523 -23.30 -17.58 43.37
N ILE A 524 -24.53 -18.05 43.18
CA ILE A 524 -25.40 -17.66 42.07
C ILE A 524 -25.65 -16.14 42.13
N PRO A 525 -25.59 -15.40 41.00
CA PRO A 525 -25.75 -13.94 41.02
C PRO A 525 -27.12 -13.52 41.53
N GLU A 526 -27.13 -12.75 42.63
CA GLU A 526 -28.33 -12.09 43.14
C GLU A 526 -28.89 -11.10 42.12
N ARG A 527 -30.22 -11.07 42.04
CA ARG A 527 -30.99 -10.11 41.25
C ARG A 527 -31.84 -9.28 42.21
N ASP A 528 -32.00 -8.00 41.91
CA ASP A 528 -32.95 -7.14 42.60
C ASP A 528 -34.40 -7.49 42.24
N ASP A 529 -35.36 -6.82 42.88
CA ASP A 529 -36.80 -7.02 42.69
C ASP A 529 -37.29 -6.72 41.25
N SER A 530 -36.47 -6.07 40.41
CA SER A 530 -36.73 -5.86 38.98
C SER A 530 -36.18 -6.97 38.08
N GLY A 531 -35.46 -7.93 38.67
CA GLY A 531 -34.75 -8.99 37.96
C GLY A 531 -33.39 -8.56 37.39
N ALA A 532 -32.89 -7.36 37.71
CA ALA A 532 -31.59 -6.89 37.26
C ALA A 532 -30.46 -7.42 38.16
N PRO A 533 -29.26 -7.77 37.63
CA PRO A 533 -28.18 -8.30 38.46
C PRO A 533 -27.56 -7.22 39.35
N VAL A 534 -27.47 -7.49 40.65
CA VAL A 534 -26.87 -6.58 41.63
C VAL A 534 -25.38 -6.35 41.33
N ASP A 535 -24.91 -5.12 41.57
CA ASP A 535 -23.50 -4.72 41.39
C ASP A 535 -22.68 -5.19 42.61
N PRO A 536 -21.73 -6.14 42.46
CA PRO A 536 -21.02 -6.74 43.59
C PRO A 536 -20.03 -5.76 44.22
N ALA A 537 -19.68 -6.00 45.49
CA ALA A 537 -18.53 -5.35 46.10
C ALA A 537 -17.23 -5.83 45.41
N TYR A 538 -16.44 -4.89 44.90
CA TYR A 538 -15.16 -5.16 44.25
C TYR A 538 -14.03 -5.14 45.27
N ALA A 539 -13.16 -6.16 45.24
CA ALA A 539 -11.98 -6.21 46.11
C ALA A 539 -10.84 -5.29 45.63
N ASP A 540 -10.85 -4.94 44.34
CA ASP A 540 -9.76 -4.26 43.65
C ASP A 540 -10.31 -3.18 42.67
N PRO A 541 -9.80 -1.94 42.69
CA PRO A 541 -10.14 -0.89 41.72
C PRO A 541 -10.00 -1.28 40.24
N GLU A 542 -9.05 -2.15 39.88
CA GLU A 542 -8.82 -2.55 38.48
C GLU A 542 -10.00 -3.38 37.92
N PHE A 543 -10.54 -4.30 38.72
CA PHE A 543 -11.75 -5.06 38.38
C PHE A 543 -12.97 -4.14 38.24
N LYS A 544 -13.09 -3.14 39.12
CA LYS A 544 -14.17 -2.13 39.05
C LYS A 544 -14.09 -1.29 37.77
N GLY A 545 -12.87 -0.95 37.32
CA GLY A 545 -12.63 -0.28 36.03
C GLY A 545 -13.09 -1.15 34.86
N ARG A 546 -12.52 -2.35 34.72
CA ARG A 546 -12.85 -3.30 33.65
C ARG A 546 -14.35 -3.63 33.58
N PHE A 547 -14.99 -3.86 34.73
CA PHE A 547 -16.44 -4.14 34.78
C PHE A 547 -17.29 -2.96 34.26
N LYS A 548 -16.93 -1.74 34.65
CA LYS A 548 -17.63 -0.51 34.20
C LYS A 548 -17.48 -0.31 32.70
N ASP A 549 -16.31 -0.57 32.14
CA ASP A 549 -16.04 -0.43 30.70
C ASP A 549 -16.81 -1.47 29.88
N ILE A 550 -16.85 -2.73 30.33
CA ILE A 550 -17.62 -3.80 29.66
C ILE A 550 -19.13 -3.49 29.74
N ARG A 551 -19.65 -3.03 30.89
CA ARG A 551 -21.05 -2.60 31.01
C ARG A 551 -21.39 -1.39 30.13
N ALA A 552 -20.50 -0.42 30.02
CA ALA A 552 -20.68 0.73 29.13
C ALA A 552 -20.66 0.33 27.64
N ARG A 553 -19.93 -0.72 27.28
CA ARG A 553 -19.95 -1.32 25.93
C ARG A 553 -21.24 -2.09 25.68
N GLU A 554 -21.61 -2.98 26.60
CA GLU A 554 -22.85 -3.77 26.53
C GLU A 554 -24.09 -2.87 26.37
N LYS A 555 -24.17 -1.78 27.17
CA LYS A 555 -25.26 -0.81 27.08
C LYS A 555 -25.33 -0.18 25.69
N ARG A 556 -24.21 0.33 25.16
CA ARG A 556 -24.15 0.92 23.81
C ARG A 556 -24.61 -0.05 22.72
N LEU A 557 -24.22 -1.33 22.79
CA LEU A 557 -24.65 -2.35 21.84
C LEU A 557 -26.15 -2.71 21.96
N ARG A 558 -26.72 -2.64 23.17
CA ARG A 558 -28.18 -2.78 23.37
C ARG A 558 -28.94 -1.57 22.80
N ASP A 559 -28.44 -0.37 23.05
CA ASP A 559 -29.01 0.87 22.51
C ASP A 559 -28.93 0.89 20.96
N GLU A 560 -27.83 0.40 20.37
CA GLU A 560 -27.68 0.21 18.91
C GLU A 560 -28.58 -0.92 18.37
N ALA A 561 -28.80 -2.01 19.13
CA ALA A 561 -29.70 -3.08 18.71
C ALA A 561 -31.18 -2.64 18.69
N LEU A 562 -31.54 -1.61 19.46
CA LEU A 562 -32.89 -1.04 19.51
C LEU A 562 -33.20 -0.15 18.30
N THR A 563 -32.24 0.60 17.76
CA THR A 563 -32.46 1.44 16.56
C THR A 563 -32.79 0.59 15.32
N TYR A 564 -32.06 -0.52 15.08
CA TYR A 564 -32.43 -1.48 14.02
C TYR A 564 -33.76 -2.20 14.27
N GLY A 565 -34.30 -2.16 15.49
CA GLY A 565 -35.63 -2.65 15.81
C GLY A 565 -36.74 -1.69 15.36
N ALA A 566 -36.55 -0.39 15.59
CA ALA A 566 -37.52 0.65 15.25
C ALA A 566 -37.66 0.85 13.74
N GLU A 567 -36.55 0.93 13.00
CA GLU A 567 -36.54 1.11 11.55
C GLU A 567 -37.24 -0.06 10.81
N GLY A 568 -37.15 -1.27 11.36
CA GLY A 568 -37.84 -2.46 10.84
C GLY A 568 -39.36 -2.35 10.92
N GLU A 569 -39.91 -1.83 12.02
CA GLU A 569 -41.36 -1.60 12.14
C GLU A 569 -41.84 -0.45 11.26
N GLU A 570 -41.06 0.61 11.09
CA GLU A 570 -41.43 1.74 10.26
C GLU A 570 -41.43 1.39 8.75
N MET A 571 -40.45 0.60 8.29
CA MET A 571 -40.47 0.03 6.93
C MET A 571 -41.65 -0.93 6.70
N LEU A 572 -42.08 -1.69 7.72
CA LEU A 572 -43.24 -2.59 7.63
C LEU A 572 -44.57 -1.83 7.60
N ARG A 573 -44.68 -0.67 8.27
CA ARG A 573 -45.89 0.17 8.22
C ARG A 573 -46.06 0.86 6.86
N ASN A 574 -44.97 1.18 6.15
CA ASN A 574 -45.00 1.93 4.89
C ASN A 574 -44.96 1.06 3.61
N LYS A 575 -45.13 -0.27 3.70
CA LYS A 575 -45.23 -1.15 2.51
C LYS A 575 -46.48 -2.05 2.54
N GLY A 576 -47.61 -1.47 2.14
CA GLY A 576 -48.80 -2.23 1.75
C GLY A 576 -49.81 -1.36 0.99
N PRO A 577 -50.24 -1.74 -0.23
CA PRO A 577 -51.36 -1.07 -0.88
C PRO A 577 -52.64 -1.34 -0.09
N ARG A 578 -53.32 -0.27 0.36
CA ARG A 578 -54.63 -0.38 1.03
C ARG A 578 -55.72 -0.78 0.02
N ILE A 579 -55.90 -2.08 -0.19
CA ILE A 579 -57.09 -2.62 -0.84
C ILE A 579 -58.27 -2.45 0.12
N ARG A 580 -59.11 -1.44 -0.10
CA ARG A 580 -60.47 -1.41 0.47
C ARG A 580 -61.30 -2.44 -0.28
N MET A 581 -61.73 -3.50 0.40
CA MET A 581 -62.83 -4.33 -0.11
C MET A 581 -64.14 -3.60 0.18
N HIS A 582 -64.80 -3.10 -0.87
CA HIS A 582 -66.23 -2.81 -0.81
C HIS A 582 -66.99 -4.11 -1.06
N TRP A 583 -67.86 -4.50 -0.14
CA TRP A 583 -68.94 -5.42 -0.44
C TRP A 583 -70.05 -4.61 -1.12
N GLY A 584 -70.29 -4.87 -2.40
CA GLY A 584 -71.44 -4.38 -3.14
C GLY A 584 -72.46 -5.50 -3.28
N GLU A 585 -73.70 -5.21 -2.94
CA GLU A 585 -74.83 -6.13 -3.14
C GLU A 585 -75.17 -6.26 -4.63
N LYS A 586 -76.04 -7.22 -4.94
CA LYS A 586 -76.58 -7.42 -6.30
C LYS A 586 -77.38 -6.21 -6.75
N ASP A 587 -77.46 -6.00 -8.07
CA ASP A 587 -78.74 -5.77 -8.74
C ASP A 587 -78.64 -6.14 -10.23
N ASP A 588 -79.80 -6.37 -10.84
CA ASP A 588 -79.99 -7.03 -12.14
C ASP A 588 -80.19 -6.02 -13.31
N GLY A 589 -80.03 -6.45 -14.58
CA GLY A 589 -80.57 -5.72 -15.75
C GLY A 589 -79.73 -5.70 -17.04
N GLU A 590 -80.23 -6.42 -18.08
CA GLU A 590 -80.31 -6.12 -19.53
C GLU A 590 -79.13 -5.44 -20.28
N GLU A 591 -78.53 -6.10 -21.30
CA GLU A 591 -78.81 -5.97 -22.77
C GLU A 591 -78.62 -4.55 -23.34
N ALA A 592 -77.91 -4.28 -24.46
CA ALA A 592 -77.11 -5.06 -25.42
C ALA A 592 -76.02 -4.10 -26.02
N ASP A 593 -75.22 -4.34 -27.08
CA ASP A 593 -75.04 -5.42 -28.07
C ASP A 593 -73.54 -5.43 -28.55
N ALA A 594 -73.20 -6.06 -29.68
CA ALA A 594 -71.85 -6.18 -30.24
C ALA A 594 -71.73 -5.64 -31.69
N PRO A 595 -70.50 -5.48 -32.22
CA PRO A 595 -69.89 -6.58 -33.00
C PRO A 595 -68.41 -6.84 -32.62
N LYS A 596 -67.94 -8.08 -32.40
CA LYS A 596 -67.71 -9.20 -33.34
C LYS A 596 -66.59 -8.97 -34.38
N GLU A 597 -65.38 -9.42 -34.03
CA GLU A 597 -64.38 -10.18 -34.83
C GLU A 597 -63.07 -10.30 -34.00
N ALA A 598 -62.26 -11.37 -33.99
CA ALA A 598 -62.51 -12.81 -34.18
C ALA A 598 -61.32 -13.62 -33.59
N ILE A 599 -61.58 -14.79 -32.96
CA ILE A 599 -60.75 -16.03 -32.97
C ILE A 599 -59.30 -15.96 -32.42
N VAL A 600 -58.78 -16.85 -31.55
CA VAL A 600 -59.29 -18.00 -30.78
C VAL A 600 -58.35 -18.21 -29.58
N GLY A 601 -58.88 -18.68 -28.44
CA GLY A 601 -58.07 -19.14 -27.31
C GLY A 601 -58.45 -20.53 -26.83
N ARG A 602 -57.47 -21.34 -26.40
CA ARG A 602 -57.67 -22.50 -25.51
C ARG A 602 -56.47 -22.67 -24.58
N ALA A 603 -56.76 -22.76 -23.29
CA ALA A 603 -55.87 -23.30 -22.27
C ALA A 603 -56.68 -24.21 -21.34
N PRO A 604 -56.12 -25.37 -20.96
CA PRO A 604 -56.13 -25.79 -19.55
C PRO A 604 -54.73 -26.26 -19.11
N LYS A 605 -54.17 -25.76 -18.01
CA LYS A 605 -54.39 -26.17 -16.60
C LYS A 605 -53.79 -27.53 -16.17
N ILE A 606 -52.83 -27.44 -15.24
CA ILE A 606 -52.68 -28.22 -13.97
C ILE A 606 -51.71 -29.43 -13.89
N ARG A 607 -50.94 -29.43 -12.78
CA ARG A 607 -50.16 -30.49 -12.07
C ARG A 607 -48.87 -31.01 -12.74
N MET A 608 -47.70 -30.77 -12.14
CA MET A 608 -47.08 -31.34 -10.91
C MET A 608 -46.55 -32.77 -11.10
N HIS A 609 -45.24 -32.94 -10.88
CA HIS A 609 -44.70 -34.16 -10.27
C HIS A 609 -43.47 -33.83 -9.41
N PHE A 610 -43.50 -34.29 -8.15
CA PHE A 610 -42.31 -34.50 -7.33
C PHE A 610 -41.70 -35.87 -7.72
N GLY A 611 -40.39 -36.02 -7.57
CA GLY A 611 -39.68 -37.30 -7.77
C GLY A 611 -38.24 -37.22 -7.26
N ASP A 612 -37.87 -38.13 -6.37
CA ASP A 612 -36.61 -38.14 -5.62
C ASP A 612 -35.74 -39.36 -6.02
N GLN A 613 -34.45 -39.29 -5.68
CA GLN A 613 -33.45 -40.38 -5.54
C GLN A 613 -32.88 -41.14 -6.77
N ARG A 614 -31.54 -41.01 -6.86
CA ARG A 614 -30.50 -42.08 -6.87
C ARG A 614 -30.40 -43.09 -8.04
N LYS A 615 -29.13 -43.26 -8.45
CA LYS A 615 -28.50 -44.49 -9.00
C LYS A 615 -29.00 -44.96 -10.38
N ASP A 616 -28.20 -45.63 -11.22
CA ASP A 616 -26.76 -45.91 -11.30
C ASP A 616 -26.40 -45.78 -12.81
N ASP A 617 -25.12 -45.68 -13.20
CA ASP A 617 -24.46 -46.75 -13.99
C ASP A 617 -22.98 -46.44 -14.28
N GLN A 618 -22.21 -47.49 -14.51
CA GLN A 618 -20.79 -47.48 -14.84
C GLN A 618 -20.55 -47.43 -16.36
N ARG A 619 -19.45 -46.81 -16.79
CA ARG A 619 -18.46 -47.53 -17.62
C ARG A 619 -17.08 -46.87 -17.70
N ASP A 620 -16.10 -47.74 -17.84
CA ASP A 620 -14.66 -47.53 -17.73
C ASP A 620 -14.00 -47.26 -19.11
N PHE A 621 -12.86 -46.56 -19.15
CA PHE A 621 -11.59 -47.13 -19.68
C PHE A 621 -10.43 -46.13 -19.90
N ARG A 622 -9.26 -46.52 -19.35
CA ARG A 622 -7.87 -46.30 -19.81
C ARG A 622 -7.23 -44.90 -19.67
N ARG A 623 -6.37 -44.81 -18.65
CA ARG A 623 -5.04 -44.16 -18.75
C ARG A 623 -3.99 -45.21 -19.17
N PRO A 624 -2.86 -44.81 -19.78
CA PRO A 624 -1.60 -45.52 -19.66
C PRO A 624 -0.69 -44.85 -18.63
N SER A 625 -0.15 -45.65 -17.72
CA SER A 625 0.99 -45.30 -16.86
C SER A 625 2.19 -46.14 -17.28
N PHE A 626 3.39 -45.55 -17.32
CA PHE A 626 4.64 -46.31 -17.35
C PHE A 626 5.61 -45.78 -16.31
N LEU A 627 6.26 -46.72 -15.63
CA LEU A 627 7.21 -46.49 -14.55
C LEU A 627 8.51 -47.23 -14.88
N ALA A 628 9.61 -46.68 -14.39
CA ALA A 628 11.00 -46.99 -14.73
C ALA A 628 11.40 -48.47 -14.83
N GLU A 629 12.42 -48.73 -15.65
CA GLU A 629 13.41 -49.77 -15.36
C GLU A 629 14.84 -49.30 -15.67
N LYS A 630 15.83 -49.95 -15.04
CA LYS A 630 17.19 -49.44 -14.88
C LYS A 630 18.17 -50.62 -14.97
N LYS A 631 19.09 -50.67 -15.95
CA LYS A 631 20.49 -51.18 -15.81
C LYS A 631 21.30 -51.39 -17.11
N PHE A 632 22.62 -51.32 -16.92
CA PHE A 632 23.75 -51.88 -17.71
C PHE A 632 23.95 -51.48 -19.19
N GLY A 633 24.91 -50.58 -19.43
CA GLY A 633 26.32 -50.98 -19.58
C GLY A 633 26.86 -51.23 -21.00
N ALA A 634 27.55 -50.23 -21.56
CA ALA A 634 28.80 -50.32 -22.32
C ALA A 634 29.45 -48.92 -22.36
#